data_AF-A0A545AMB1-F1
#
_entry.id   AF-A0A545AMB1-F1
#
_cell.length_a   1.000
_cell.length_b   1.000
_cell.length_c   1.000
_cell.angle_alpha   90.00
_cell.angle_beta   90.00
_cell.angle_gamma   90.00
#
_symmetry.space_group_name_H-M   'P 1'
#
loop_
_entity.id
_entity.type
_entity.pdbx_description
1 polymer ?
#
loop_
_entity_poly.entity_id
_entity_poly.type
_entity_poly.pdbx_seq_one_letter_code
_entity_poly.pdbx_strand_id
1 'polypeptide(L)'
;MSSASKLVQVRQQLSALSERSTKLATQLLATKQSFTQTISAVQGTIGGSARKTDLNMVAALQAAEKKLEEAAAALQHASSEGKKFASTL
;
A
#
# COMPACT_ATOMS: atom_id res chain seq x y z
N MET A 1 -19.83 -6.56 31.81
CA MET A 1 -19.70 -6.97 30.38
C MET A 1 -19.24 -8.42 30.33
N SER A 2 -19.94 -9.27 29.61
CA SER A 2 -19.57 -10.70 29.45
C SER A 2 -18.45 -10.88 28.43
N SER A 3 -17.74 -12.01 28.45
CA SER A 3 -16.71 -12.33 27.45
C SER A 3 -17.27 -12.31 26.01
N ALA A 4 -18.53 -12.73 25.82
CA ALA A 4 -19.22 -12.69 24.54
C ALA A 4 -19.35 -11.27 23.97
N SER A 5 -19.61 -10.26 24.82
CA SER A 5 -19.72 -8.87 24.36
C SER A 5 -18.37 -8.26 23.95
N LYS A 6 -17.27 -8.71 24.56
CA LYS A 6 -15.90 -8.31 24.13
C LYS A 6 -15.51 -8.93 22.78
N LEU A 7 -15.88 -10.20 22.53
CA LEU A 7 -15.59 -10.88 21.27
C LEU A 7 -16.29 -10.22 20.07
N VAL A 8 -17.58 -9.87 20.23
CA VAL A 8 -18.34 -9.14 19.20
C VAL A 8 -17.69 -7.79 18.89
N GLN A 9 -17.24 -7.06 19.91
CA GLN A 9 -16.57 -5.77 19.73
C GLN A 9 -15.24 -5.91 18.97
N VAL A 10 -14.42 -6.90 19.33
CA VAL A 10 -13.15 -7.17 18.62
C VAL A 10 -13.40 -7.56 17.17
N ARG A 11 -14.40 -8.42 16.91
CA ARG A 11 -14.80 -8.80 15.55
C ARG A 11 -15.19 -7.59 14.70
N GLN A 12 -16.00 -6.68 15.24
CA GLN A 12 -16.39 -5.45 14.54
C GLN A 12 -15.20 -4.53 14.26
N GLN A 13 -14.30 -4.36 15.24
CA GLN A 13 -13.08 -3.56 15.07
C GLN A 13 -12.17 -4.13 13.98
N LEU A 14 -12.00 -5.45 13.95
CA LEU A 14 -11.20 -6.12 12.92
C LEU A 14 -11.81 -5.98 11.54
N SER A 15 -13.12 -6.18 11.38
CA SER A 15 -13.80 -5.98 10.09
C SER A 15 -13.59 -4.55 9.57
N ALA A 16 -13.79 -3.54 10.43
CA ALA A 16 -13.61 -2.15 10.06
C ALA A 16 -12.14 -1.83 9.71
N LEU A 17 -11.17 -2.39 10.45
CA LEU A 17 -9.76 -2.23 10.13
C LEU A 17 -9.40 -2.90 8.80
N SER A 18 -9.88 -4.13 8.55
CA SER A 18 -9.66 -4.86 7.31
C SER A 18 -10.18 -4.09 6.09
N GLU A 19 -11.36 -3.49 6.17
CA GLU A 19 -11.92 -2.65 5.11
C GLU A 19 -11.07 -1.41 4.85
N ARG A 20 -10.65 -0.71 5.91
CA ARG A 20 -9.76 0.46 5.80
C ARG A 20 -8.42 0.08 5.19
N SER A 21 -7.83 -1.04 5.59
CA SER A 21 -6.57 -1.55 5.05
C SER A 21 -6.69 -1.90 3.58
N THR A 22 -7.79 -2.53 3.15
CA THR A 22 -8.05 -2.79 1.73
C THR A 22 -8.16 -1.49 0.94
N LYS A 23 -8.91 -0.51 1.44
CA LYS A 23 -9.05 0.80 0.78
C LYS A 23 -7.72 1.53 0.64
N LEU A 24 -6.92 1.56 1.71
CA LEU A 24 -5.60 2.18 1.71
C LEU A 24 -4.65 1.47 0.74
N ALA A 25 -4.64 0.13 0.72
CA ALA A 25 -3.85 -0.63 -0.24
C ALA A 25 -4.19 -0.26 -1.70
N THR A 26 -5.48 -0.15 -2.04
CA THR A 26 -5.90 0.31 -3.37
C THR A 26 -5.42 1.73 -3.68
N GLN A 27 -5.49 2.64 -2.71
CA GLN A 27 -4.97 4.01 -2.90
C GLN A 27 -3.46 4.03 -3.12
N LEU A 28 -2.69 3.25 -2.34
CA LEU A 28 -1.24 3.14 -2.51
C LEU A 28 -0.87 2.58 -3.89
N LEU A 29 -1.61 1.59 -4.39
CA LEU A 29 -1.41 1.05 -5.74
C LEU A 29 -1.75 2.07 -6.84
N ALA A 30 -2.79 2.89 -6.64
CA ALA A 30 -3.09 3.99 -7.56
C ALA A 30 -1.98 5.05 -7.55
N THR A 31 -1.48 5.42 -6.36
CA THR A 31 -0.33 6.32 -6.24
C THR A 31 0.92 5.73 -6.89
N LYS A 32 1.19 4.43 -6.71
CA LYS A 32 2.29 3.72 -7.38
C LYS A 32 2.25 3.95 -8.89
N GLN A 33 1.09 3.85 -9.53
CA GLN A 33 0.95 4.10 -10.98
C GLN A 33 1.38 5.53 -11.38
N SER A 34 1.10 6.54 -10.54
CA SER A 34 1.59 7.91 -10.78
C SER A 34 3.12 8.01 -10.71
N PHE A 35 3.76 7.26 -9.81
CA PHE A 35 5.22 7.15 -9.78
C PHE A 35 5.76 6.50 -11.05
N THR A 36 5.19 5.37 -11.49
CA THR A 36 5.58 4.69 -12.73
C THR A 36 5.50 5.62 -13.95
N GLN A 37 4.40 6.38 -14.07
CA GLN A 37 4.21 7.37 -15.14
C GLN A 37 5.27 8.49 -15.08
N THR A 38 5.54 9.02 -13.88
CA THR A 38 6.53 10.09 -13.68
C THR A 38 7.94 9.61 -14.00
N ILE A 39 8.31 8.40 -13.57
CA ILE A 39 9.60 7.78 -13.90
C ILE A 39 9.76 7.69 -15.42
N SER A 40 8.73 7.21 -16.12
CA SER A 40 8.73 7.10 -17.58
C SER A 40 8.89 8.45 -18.26
N ALA A 41 8.21 9.49 -17.77
CA ALA A 41 8.32 10.85 -18.29
C ALA A 41 9.73 11.46 -18.06
N VAL A 42 10.30 11.26 -16.87
CA VAL A 42 11.66 11.70 -16.55
C VAL A 42 12.68 10.98 -17.44
N GLN A 43 12.56 9.66 -17.58
CA GLN A 43 13.43 8.86 -18.46
C GLN A 43 13.32 9.27 -19.94
N GLY A 44 12.11 9.56 -20.43
CA GLY A 44 11.89 10.05 -21.79
C GLY A 44 12.48 11.44 -22.05
N THR A 45 12.49 12.31 -21.03
CA THR A 45 13.05 13.67 -21.12
C THR A 45 14.58 13.69 -21.10
N ILE A 46 15.20 12.68 -20.48
CA ILE A 46 16.66 12.59 -20.29
C ILE A 46 17.45 12.49 -21.61
N GLY A 47 16.83 12.13 -22.73
CA GLY A 47 17.27 12.51 -24.09
C GLY A 47 18.76 12.35 -24.44
N GLY A 48 19.46 11.36 -23.89
CA GLY A 48 20.88 11.06 -24.20
C GLY A 48 21.94 11.78 -23.37
N SER A 49 21.58 12.66 -22.42
CA SER A 49 22.53 13.33 -21.51
C SER A 49 22.05 13.32 -20.07
N ALA A 50 21.84 12.11 -19.53
CA ALA A 50 21.47 11.92 -18.14
C ALA A 50 22.52 12.54 -17.21
N ARG A 51 22.14 13.61 -16.51
CA ARG A 51 22.96 14.14 -15.44
C ARG A 51 22.80 13.22 -14.23
N LYS A 52 23.82 13.20 -13.37
CA LYS A 52 23.79 12.42 -12.12
C LYS A 52 22.54 12.73 -11.28
N THR A 53 22.06 13.98 -11.33
CA THR A 53 20.82 14.41 -10.67
C THR A 53 19.57 13.71 -11.20
N ASP A 54 19.48 13.49 -12.52
CA ASP A 54 18.32 12.84 -13.14
C ASP A 54 18.26 11.35 -12.75
N LEU A 55 19.42 10.68 -12.76
CA LEU A 55 19.56 9.31 -12.30
C LEU A 55 19.19 9.17 -10.82
N ASN A 56 19.64 10.10 -9.97
CA ASN A 56 19.29 10.12 -8.56
C ASN A 56 17.78 10.31 -8.35
N MET A 57 17.14 11.16 -9.15
CA MET A 57 15.69 11.38 -9.07
C MET A 57 14.91 10.13 -9.48
N VAL A 58 15.27 9.50 -10.60
CA VAL A 58 14.67 8.23 -11.04
C VAL A 58 14.83 7.15 -9.95
N ALA A 59 16.02 7.02 -9.37
CA ALA A 59 16.27 6.06 -8.30
C ALA A 59 15.41 6.34 -7.05
N ALA A 60 15.26 7.61 -6.67
CA ALA A 60 14.42 8.01 -5.54
C ALA A 60 12.93 7.69 -5.80
N LEU A 61 12.44 7.95 -7.02
CA LEU A 61 11.07 7.63 -7.42
C LEU A 61 10.84 6.12 -7.44
N GLN A 62 11.76 5.32 -7.98
CA GLN A 62 11.69 3.86 -7.99
C GLN A 62 11.70 3.28 -6.57
N ALA A 63 12.50 3.84 -5.66
CA ALA A 63 12.53 3.42 -4.27
C ALA A 63 11.21 3.72 -3.55
N ALA A 64 10.58 4.86 -3.85
CA ALA A 64 9.26 5.19 -3.33
C ALA A 64 8.18 4.26 -3.91
N GLU A 65 8.20 4.00 -5.22
CA GLU A 65 7.28 3.08 -5.90
C GLU A 65 7.29 1.70 -5.24
N LYS A 66 8.48 1.13 -4.99
CA LYS A 66 8.64 -0.16 -4.34
C LYS A 66 8.05 -0.18 -2.93
N LYS A 67 8.29 0.87 -2.13
CA LYS A 67 7.74 0.96 -0.77
C LYS A 67 6.22 1.05 -0.76
N LEU A 68 5.61 1.72 -1.75
CA LEU A 68 4.15 1.78 -1.89
C LEU A 68 3.57 0.38 -2.17
N GLU A 69 4.23 -0.39 -3.03
CA GLU A 69 3.85 -1.77 -3.32
C GLU A 69 3.96 -2.68 -2.09
N GLU A 70 5.09 -2.63 -1.38
CA GLU A 70 5.31 -3.40 -0.15
C GLU A 70 4.26 -3.05 0.92
N ALA A 71 3.98 -1.76 1.11
CA ALA A 71 2.95 -1.30 2.05
C ALA A 71 1.54 -1.77 1.64
N ALA A 72 1.20 -1.71 0.35
CA ALA A 72 -0.08 -2.20 -0.15
C ALA A 72 -0.23 -3.71 0.08
N ALA A 73 0.81 -4.49 -0.21
CA ALA A 73 0.83 -5.93 0.02
C ALA A 73 0.68 -6.27 1.51
N ALA A 74 1.39 -5.57 2.39
CA ALA A 74 1.28 -5.75 3.84
C ALA A 74 -0.14 -5.46 4.36
N LEU A 75 -0.79 -4.39 3.87
CA LEU A 75 -2.16 -4.05 4.23
C LEU A 75 -3.18 -5.07 3.72
N GLN A 76 -2.99 -5.59 2.51
CA GLN A 76 -3.83 -6.67 1.97
C GLN A 76 -3.69 -7.95 2.80
N HIS A 77 -2.47 -8.32 3.17
CA HIS A 77 -2.21 -9.47 4.03
C HIS A 77 -2.87 -9.30 5.40
N ALA A 78 -2.66 -8.16 6.06
CA ALA A 78 -3.29 -7.86 7.35
C ALA A 78 -4.84 -7.88 7.27
N SER A 79 -5.42 -7.35 6.18
CA SER A 79 -6.87 -7.39 5.95
C SER A 79 -7.38 -8.83 5.81
N SER A 80 -6.66 -9.66 5.06
CA SER A 80 -6.97 -11.08 4.85
C SER A 80 -6.94 -11.87 6.16
N GLU A 81 -5.85 -11.75 6.93
CA GLU A 81 -5.71 -12.42 8.22
C GLU A 81 -6.74 -11.91 9.24
N GLY A 82 -7.02 -10.61 9.26
CA GLY A 82 -8.06 -10.03 10.11
C GLY A 82 -9.45 -10.59 9.81
N LYS A 83 -9.80 -10.76 8.52
CA LYS A 83 -11.07 -11.37 8.09
C LYS A 83 -11.14 -12.85 8.47
N LYS A 84 -10.05 -13.60 8.28
CA LYS A 84 -9.97 -15.02 8.68
C LYS A 84 -10.20 -15.16 10.18
N PHE A 85 -9.46 -14.41 11.00
CA PHE A 85 -9.62 -14.48 12.45
C PHE A 85 -11.04 -14.06 12.89
N ALA A 86 -11.58 -12.98 12.33
CA ALA A 86 -12.96 -12.54 12.60
C ALA A 86 -14.03 -13.60 12.24
N SER A 87 -13.76 -14.50 11.29
CA SER A 87 -14.65 -15.62 10.95
C SER A 87 -14.59 -16.79 11.94
N THR A 88 -13.52 -16.88 12.75
CA THR A 88 -13.36 -17.88 13.82
C THR A 88 -13.94 -17.44 15.16
N LEU A 89 -14.32 -16.16 15.29
CA LEU A 89 -14.94 -15.54 16.47
C LEU A 89 -16.47 -15.56 16.38
#